data_AF-A0A348D979-F1
#
_entry.id   AF-A0A348D979-F1
#
_cell.length_a   1.000
_cell.length_b   1.000
_cell.length_c   1.000
_cell.angle_alpha   90.00
_cell.angle_beta   90.00
_cell.angle_gamma   90.00
#
_symmetry.space_group_name_H-M   'P 1'
#
loop_
_entity.id
_entity.type
_entity.pdbx_description
1 polymer ?
#
loop_
_entity_poly.entity_id
_entity_poly.type
_entity_poly.pdbx_seq_one_letter_code
_entity_poly.pdbx_strand_id
1 'polypeptide(L)'
;MWAGLSLLGYATSTLATGFVSYLPMSNDEYAKKRAQRHLLTMPAPGEITPGQRWHFRQVGVAGATLEQAPEEADEWRITGNDRAGKPWSVPLEYLHNAAGIAHIYRADLDRNGIQDLIVWKGNAGLGLGPTAKLIIITF
;
A
#
# COMPACT_ATOMS: atom_id res chain seq x y z
N MET A 1 -15.37 19.29 -50.66
CA MET A 1 -15.59 18.10 -49.82
C MET A 1 -14.28 17.32 -49.82
N TRP A 2 -13.74 16.89 -48.67
CA TRP A 2 -12.41 16.25 -48.48
C TRP A 2 -11.20 17.14 -48.14
N ALA A 3 -11.29 17.94 -47.07
CA ALA A 3 -10.07 18.47 -46.41
C ALA A 3 -10.18 18.58 -44.88
N GLY A 4 -11.38 18.44 -44.29
CA GLY A 4 -11.59 18.57 -42.85
C GLY A 4 -11.39 17.30 -42.03
N LEU A 5 -11.39 16.12 -42.66
CA LEU A 5 -11.36 14.83 -41.93
C LEU A 5 -9.94 14.33 -41.63
N SER A 6 -8.91 14.86 -42.31
CA SER A 6 -7.53 14.37 -42.15
C SER A 6 -6.78 15.02 -40.97
N LEU A 7 -7.25 16.16 -40.44
CA LEU A 7 -6.62 16.80 -39.27
C LEU A 7 -7.08 16.23 -37.92
N LEU A 8 -8.25 15.57 -37.87
CA LEU A 8 -8.77 15.00 -36.61
C LEU A 8 -8.05 13.69 -36.22
N GLY A 9 -7.43 13.01 -37.18
CA GLY A 9 -6.62 11.82 -36.94
C GLY A 9 -5.21 12.10 -36.39
N TYR A 10 -4.66 13.29 -36.62
CA TYR A 10 -3.32 13.64 -36.14
C TYR A 10 -3.31 14.20 -34.70
N ALA A 11 -4.43 14.75 -34.23
CA ALA A 11 -4.56 15.27 -32.87
C ALA A 11 -4.84 14.17 -31.83
N THR A 12 -5.24 12.97 -32.25
CA THR A 12 -5.56 11.87 -31.33
C THR A 12 -4.36 11.00 -30.96
N SER A 13 -3.25 11.09 -31.70
CA SER A 13 -2.01 10.37 -31.39
C SER A 13 -1.06 11.09 -30.42
N THR A 14 -1.30 12.37 -30.11
CA THR A 14 -0.38 13.17 -29.27
C THR A 14 -0.80 13.31 -27.80
N LEU A 15 -1.94 12.76 -27.39
CA LEU A 15 -2.37 12.72 -25.98
C LEU A 15 -2.16 11.34 -25.32
N ALA A 16 -1.57 10.39 -26.04
CA ALA A 16 -1.15 9.11 -25.47
C ALA A 16 0.32 9.12 -24.99
N THR A 17 0.92 10.30 -24.79
CA THR A 17 2.03 10.42 -23.84
C THR A 17 1.44 10.37 -22.43
N GLY A 18 0.93 9.19 -22.07
CA GLY A 18 0.70 8.84 -20.68
C GLY A 18 1.99 9.13 -19.92
N PHE A 19 1.86 9.64 -18.71
CA PHE A 19 2.96 9.92 -17.80
C PHE A 19 3.74 8.63 -17.47
N VAL A 20 4.54 8.11 -18.40
CA VAL A 20 5.41 6.94 -18.21
C VAL A 20 6.70 7.36 -17.49
N SER A 21 7.04 8.66 -17.51
CA SER A 21 8.31 9.14 -16.98
C SER A 21 8.37 9.34 -15.46
N TYR A 22 7.27 9.15 -14.72
CA TYR A 22 7.29 9.30 -13.25
C TYR A 22 7.28 7.96 -12.49
N LEU A 23 7.17 6.84 -13.20
CA LEU A 23 7.27 5.51 -12.59
C LEU A 23 8.52 4.81 -13.14
N PRO A 24 9.54 4.52 -12.31
CA PRO A 24 10.89 4.16 -12.75
C PRO A 24 11.02 2.69 -13.20
N MET A 25 10.00 2.09 -13.83
CA MET A 25 9.99 0.64 -14.05
C MET A 25 9.35 0.21 -15.37
N SER A 26 9.99 -0.71 -16.10
CA SER A 26 9.53 -1.22 -17.41
C SER A 26 8.38 -2.24 -17.29
N ASN A 27 7.56 -2.40 -18.33
CA ASN A 27 6.47 -3.40 -18.35
C ASN A 27 6.96 -4.84 -18.11
N ASP A 28 8.11 -5.21 -18.67
CA ASP A 28 8.75 -6.52 -18.44
C ASP A 28 9.13 -6.72 -16.99
N GLU A 29 9.40 -5.63 -16.29
CA GLU A 29 9.75 -5.65 -14.88
C GLU A 29 8.53 -5.75 -13.95
N TYR A 30 7.39 -5.17 -14.35
CA TYR A 30 6.09 -5.40 -13.71
C TYR A 30 5.60 -6.85 -13.85
N ALA A 31 5.88 -7.50 -14.99
CA ALA A 31 5.45 -8.88 -15.24
C ALA A 31 6.16 -9.94 -14.36
N LYS A 32 7.30 -9.58 -13.75
CA LYS A 32 8.07 -10.50 -12.89
C LYS A 32 7.42 -10.60 -11.51
N LYS A 33 7.02 -11.81 -11.10
CA LYS A 33 6.46 -12.09 -9.76
C LYS A 33 7.38 -11.56 -8.65
N ARG A 34 6.83 -10.84 -7.68
CA ARG A 34 7.53 -10.36 -6.49
C ARG A 34 7.33 -11.33 -5.33
N ALA A 35 8.40 -11.66 -4.63
CA ALA A 35 8.35 -12.53 -3.46
C ALA A 35 7.80 -11.74 -2.27
N GLN A 36 6.50 -11.85 -2.02
CA GLN A 36 5.87 -11.31 -0.83
C GLN A 36 6.12 -12.26 0.36
N ARG A 37 6.48 -11.70 1.51
CA ARG A 37 6.63 -12.45 2.76
C ARG A 37 5.66 -11.92 3.79
N HIS A 38 4.90 -12.81 4.41
CA HIS A 38 3.97 -12.47 5.48
C HIS A 38 4.74 -11.98 6.72
N LEU A 39 4.17 -10.98 7.39
CA LEU A 39 4.70 -10.40 8.63
C LEU A 39 3.73 -10.57 9.79
N LEU A 40 2.46 -10.25 9.57
CA LEU A 40 1.44 -10.27 10.61
C LEU A 40 0.06 -10.52 10.01
N THR A 41 -0.71 -11.37 10.68
CA THR A 41 -2.16 -11.38 10.55
C THR A 41 -2.68 -10.69 11.81
N MET A 42 -3.51 -9.66 11.65
CA MET A 42 -4.02 -8.93 12.81
C MET A 42 -4.76 -9.87 13.76
N PRO A 43 -4.45 -9.88 15.07
CA PRO A 43 -5.20 -10.68 16.03
C PRO A 43 -6.67 -10.25 16.08
N ALA A 44 -7.54 -11.13 16.56
CA ALA A 44 -8.92 -10.74 16.81
C ALA A 44 -8.97 -9.63 17.88
N PRO A 45 -9.96 -8.71 17.86
CA PRO A 45 -10.00 -7.58 18.82
C PRO A 45 -9.87 -7.99 20.30
N GLY A 46 -10.40 -9.15 20.70
CA GLY A 46 -10.28 -9.67 22.07
C GLY A 46 -8.91 -10.26 22.45
N GLU A 47 -8.01 -10.47 21.49
CA GLU A 47 -6.65 -10.98 21.69
C GLU A 47 -5.61 -9.84 21.73
N ILE A 48 -6.04 -8.60 21.48
CA ILE A 48 -5.16 -7.42 21.44
C ILE A 48 -5.05 -6.84 22.84
N THR A 49 -3.85 -6.90 23.41
CA THR A 49 -3.54 -6.23 24.67
C THR A 49 -3.57 -4.70 24.48
N PRO A 50 -4.11 -3.92 25.43
CA PRO A 50 -4.02 -2.45 25.37
C PRO A 50 -2.58 -1.97 25.22
N GLY A 51 -2.33 -1.12 24.22
CA GLY A 51 -0.97 -0.63 23.92
C GLY A 51 -0.06 -1.63 23.20
N GLN A 52 -0.60 -2.76 22.71
CA GLN A 52 0.13 -3.71 21.87
C GLN A 52 0.68 -3.01 20.62
N ARG A 53 1.96 -3.27 20.33
CA ARG A 53 2.66 -2.74 19.15
C ARG A 53 3.45 -3.85 18.48
N TRP A 54 3.59 -3.78 17.17
CA TRP A 54 4.41 -4.72 16.40
C TRP A 54 5.48 -3.96 15.63
N HIS A 55 6.75 -4.25 15.93
CA HIS A 55 7.88 -3.63 15.27
C HIS A 55 8.49 -4.56 14.21
N PHE A 56 8.45 -4.14 12.96
CA PHE A 56 8.98 -4.84 11.79
C PHE A 56 10.36 -4.29 11.45
N ARG A 57 11.41 -4.91 12.00
CA ARG A 57 12.81 -4.49 11.77
C ARG A 57 13.25 -4.59 10.31
N GLN A 58 12.60 -5.44 9.54
CA GLN A 58 13.01 -5.75 8.18
C GLN A 58 12.33 -4.88 7.12
N VAL A 59 11.56 -3.86 7.50
CA VAL A 59 10.78 -2.99 6.61
C VAL A 59 11.35 -1.58 6.64
N GLY A 60 11.44 -0.93 5.47
CA GLY A 60 12.03 0.39 5.33
C GLY A 60 13.49 0.43 5.75
N VAL A 61 14.02 1.64 5.93
CA VAL A 61 15.45 1.82 6.23
C VAL A 61 15.75 1.63 7.73
N ALA A 62 14.81 2.00 8.60
CA ALA A 62 14.99 1.99 10.05
C ALA A 62 14.01 1.05 10.79
N GLY A 63 13.25 0.22 10.06
CA GLY A 63 12.11 -0.49 10.61
C GLY A 63 10.83 0.35 10.60
N ALA A 64 9.70 -0.32 10.77
CA ALA A 64 8.39 0.30 10.91
C ALA A 64 7.63 -0.33 12.08
N THR A 65 6.78 0.43 12.75
CA THR A 65 6.00 -0.01 13.91
C THR A 65 4.52 0.16 13.63
N LEU A 66 3.75 -0.92 13.81
CA LEU A 66 2.30 -0.88 13.87
C LEU A 66 1.85 -0.61 15.29
N GLU A 67 0.94 0.34 15.44
CA GLU A 67 0.39 0.75 16.73
C GLU A 67 -1.03 1.31 16.58
N GLN A 68 -1.77 1.32 17.68
CA GLN A 68 -3.04 2.03 17.75
C GLN A 68 -2.81 3.53 17.66
N ALA A 69 -3.68 4.21 16.90
CA ALA A 69 -3.71 5.66 16.85
C ALA A 69 -4.14 6.19 18.24
N PRO A 70 -3.42 7.16 18.82
CA PRO A 70 -3.76 7.69 20.13
C PRO A 70 -4.98 8.62 20.11
N GLU A 71 -5.33 9.14 18.94
CA GLU A 71 -6.37 10.16 18.75
C GLU A 71 -7.76 9.55 18.49
N GLU A 72 -7.80 8.33 17.93
CA GLU A 72 -9.03 7.64 17.55
C GLU A 72 -9.01 6.20 18.07
N ALA A 73 -10.04 5.83 18.83
CA ALA A 73 -10.17 4.48 19.36
C ALA A 73 -10.27 3.47 18.19
N ASP A 74 -9.54 2.36 18.30
CA ASP A 74 -9.54 1.23 17.37
C ASP A 74 -8.96 1.49 15.96
N GLU A 75 -8.46 2.69 15.69
CA GLU A 75 -7.69 2.97 14.50
C GLU A 75 -6.22 2.56 14.66
N TRP A 76 -5.60 2.20 13.55
CA TRP A 76 -4.20 1.78 13.50
C TRP A 76 -3.40 2.72 12.62
N ARG A 77 -2.11 2.81 12.91
CA ARG A 77 -1.14 3.52 12.08
C ARG A 77 0.18 2.78 12.00
N ILE A 78 0.92 3.01 10.92
CA ILE A 78 2.32 2.64 10.81
C ILE A 78 3.17 3.87 11.08
N THR A 79 4.14 3.75 11.96
CA THR A 79 5.12 4.78 12.26
C THR A 79 6.52 4.29 11.96
N GLY A 80 7.44 5.22 11.72
CA GLY A 80 8.86 4.92 11.57
C GLY A 80 9.68 6.20 11.43
N ASN A 81 10.95 6.03 11.11
CA ASN A 81 11.87 7.13 10.84
C ASN A 81 12.43 7.02 9.42
N ASP A 82 12.71 8.17 8.81
CA ASP A 82 13.44 8.22 7.54
C ASP A 82 14.96 8.03 7.77
N ARG A 83 15.75 8.11 6.69
CA ARG A 83 17.22 7.98 6.76
C ARG A 83 17.89 9.05 7.63
N ALA A 84 17.27 10.22 7.78
CA ALA A 84 17.76 11.32 8.61
C ALA A 84 17.27 11.23 10.06
N GLY A 85 16.51 10.19 10.41
CA GLY A 85 15.93 10.02 11.74
C GLY A 85 14.68 10.86 11.98
N LYS A 86 14.09 11.48 10.94
CA LYS A 86 12.86 12.25 11.07
C LYS A 86 11.66 11.28 11.12
N PRO A 87 10.74 11.45 12.09
CA PRO A 87 9.59 10.57 12.21
C PRO A 87 8.57 10.80 11.09
N TRP A 88 7.90 9.72 10.70
CA TRP A 88 6.75 9.72 9.79
C TRP A 88 5.66 8.78 10.32
N SER A 89 4.43 8.99 9.85
CA SER A 89 3.26 8.23 10.25
C SER A 89 2.27 8.11 9.09
N VAL A 90 1.71 6.91 8.90
CA VAL A 90 0.69 6.60 7.88
C VAL A 90 -0.52 5.98 8.58
N PRO A 91 -1.71 6.63 8.54
CA PRO A 91 -2.93 6.05 9.09
C PRO A 91 -3.39 4.85 8.24
N LEU A 92 -3.80 3.78 8.92
CA LEU A 92 -4.36 2.57 8.32
C LEU A 92 -5.86 2.37 8.62
N GLU A 93 -6.45 3.24 9.44
CA GLU A 93 -7.82 3.15 9.95
C GLU A 93 -8.04 1.83 10.73
N TYR A 94 -9.28 1.35 10.77
CA TYR A 94 -9.65 0.04 11.33
C TYR A 94 -9.04 -1.10 10.52
N LEU A 95 -8.30 -2.01 11.18
CA LEU A 95 -7.72 -3.20 10.54
C LEU A 95 -8.54 -4.48 10.73
N HIS A 96 -9.62 -4.41 11.48
CA HIS A 96 -10.61 -5.47 11.62
C HIS A 96 -11.95 -4.98 11.09
N ASN A 97 -12.69 -5.84 10.40
CA ASN A 97 -14.06 -5.57 10.01
C ASN A 97 -14.85 -6.88 9.84
N ALA A 98 -16.11 -6.78 9.42
CA ALA A 98 -16.99 -7.93 9.22
C ALA A 98 -16.50 -8.97 8.19
N ALA A 99 -15.50 -8.64 7.38
CA ALA A 99 -14.93 -9.52 6.36
C ALA A 99 -13.70 -10.28 6.81
N GLY A 100 -13.20 -9.98 8.01
CA GLY A 100 -12.01 -10.57 8.58
C GLY A 100 -10.99 -9.55 9.05
N ILE A 101 -9.77 -10.05 9.18
CA ILE A 101 -8.62 -9.38 9.78
C ILE A 101 -7.63 -8.97 8.70
N ALA A 102 -7.00 -7.80 8.87
CA ALA A 102 -5.99 -7.35 7.92
C ALA A 102 -4.74 -8.23 7.97
N HIS A 103 -4.10 -8.36 6.82
CA HIS A 103 -2.83 -9.05 6.66
C HIS A 103 -1.74 -8.06 6.23
N ILE A 104 -0.56 -8.22 6.82
CA ILE A 104 0.60 -7.37 6.58
C ILE A 104 1.71 -8.22 6.00
N TYR A 105 2.28 -7.75 4.91
CA TYR A 105 3.36 -8.38 4.17
C TYR A 105 4.48 -7.39 3.94
N ARG A 106 5.63 -7.92 3.58
CA ARG A 106 6.74 -7.18 2.99
C ARG A 106 7.12 -7.71 1.63
N ALA A 107 7.63 -6.82 0.79
CA ALA A 107 8.28 -7.17 -0.47
C ALA A 107 9.22 -6.04 -0.88
N ASP A 108 10.26 -6.34 -1.65
CA ASP A 108 11.03 -5.34 -2.38
C ASP A 108 10.34 -5.11 -3.74
N LEU A 109 9.45 -4.11 -3.80
CA LEU A 109 8.60 -3.89 -4.97
C LEU A 109 9.38 -3.22 -6.10
N ASP A 110 10.25 -2.27 -5.75
CA ASP A 110 11.01 -1.43 -6.67
C ASP A 110 12.46 -1.91 -6.93
N ARG A 111 12.89 -2.99 -6.27
CA ARG A 111 14.22 -3.62 -6.39
C ARG A 111 15.38 -2.76 -5.91
N ASN A 112 15.13 -1.86 -4.98
CA ASN A 112 16.18 -1.06 -4.39
C ASN A 112 16.88 -1.79 -3.20
N GLY A 113 16.44 -3.01 -2.86
CA GLY A 113 16.96 -3.82 -1.76
C GLY A 113 16.34 -3.51 -0.40
N ILE A 114 15.46 -2.50 -0.32
CA ILE A 114 14.66 -2.14 0.85
C ILE A 114 13.33 -2.89 0.74
N GLN A 115 12.77 -3.27 1.89
CA GLN A 115 11.48 -3.95 1.92
C GLN A 115 10.37 -2.93 2.16
N ASP A 116 9.44 -2.86 1.23
CA ASP A 116 8.20 -2.13 1.32
C ASP A 116 7.18 -2.86 2.19
N LEU A 117 6.18 -2.12 2.67
CA LEU A 117 5.07 -2.67 3.42
C LEU A 117 3.82 -2.77 2.55
N ILE A 118 3.13 -3.89 2.64
CA ILE A 118 1.85 -4.12 1.99
C ILE A 118 0.84 -4.49 3.07
N VAL A 119 -0.26 -3.74 3.14
CA VAL A 119 -1.39 -4.01 4.02
C VAL A 119 -2.59 -4.35 3.17
N TRP A 120 -3.16 -5.52 3.42
CA TRP A 120 -4.36 -6.02 2.76
C TRP A 120 -5.51 -6.11 3.76
N LYS A 121 -6.62 -5.42 3.46
CA LYS A 121 -7.85 -5.46 4.24
C LYS A 121 -9.04 -5.71 3.32
N GLY A 122 -9.68 -6.87 3.45
CA GLY A 122 -10.94 -7.15 2.76
C GLY A 122 -12.13 -6.49 3.46
N ASN A 123 -13.24 -6.30 2.75
CA ASN A 123 -14.55 -5.92 3.27
C ASN A 123 -15.64 -6.76 2.54
N ALA A 124 -16.51 -7.44 3.29
CA ALA A 124 -17.50 -8.39 2.78
C ALA A 124 -18.73 -7.68 2.21
N GLY A 125 -18.77 -6.34 2.30
CA GLY A 125 -19.80 -5.52 1.69
C GLY A 125 -21.07 -5.37 2.53
N LEU A 126 -21.31 -6.21 3.56
CA LEU A 126 -22.46 -6.11 4.48
C LEU A 126 -23.81 -5.89 3.76
N GLY A 127 -24.03 -6.57 2.62
CA GLY A 127 -25.22 -6.40 1.77
C GLY A 127 -25.02 -5.51 0.54
N LEU A 128 -23.87 -4.85 0.43
CA LEU A 128 -23.33 -4.24 -0.79
C LEU A 128 -22.27 -5.17 -1.43
N GLY A 129 -21.68 -4.73 -2.54
CA GLY A 129 -20.59 -5.47 -3.18
C GLY A 129 -19.37 -5.61 -2.26
N PRO A 130 -18.66 -6.76 -2.30
CA PRO A 130 -17.41 -6.91 -1.58
C PRO A 130 -16.38 -5.90 -2.10
N THR A 131 -15.57 -5.36 -1.19
CA THR A 131 -14.48 -4.43 -1.51
C THR A 131 -13.20 -4.88 -0.83
N ALA A 132 -12.06 -4.39 -1.30
CA ALA A 132 -10.81 -4.58 -0.61
C ALA A 132 -9.98 -3.31 -0.70
N LYS A 133 -9.23 -3.03 0.37
CA LYS A 133 -8.29 -1.92 0.45
C LYS A 133 -6.88 -2.50 0.49
N LEU A 134 -6.07 -2.09 -0.48
CA LEU A 134 -4.64 -2.36 -0.52
C LEU A 134 -3.91 -1.05 -0.20
N ILE A 135 -3.07 -1.08 0.82
CA ILE A 135 -2.19 0.05 1.16
C ILE A 135 -0.76 -0.42 0.94
N ILE A 136 -0.01 0.34 0.15
CA ILE A 136 1.39 0.08 -0.16
C ILE A 136 2.20 1.26 0.37
N ILE A 137 3.19 0.99 1.21
CA ILE A 137 4.12 1.99 1.73
C ILE A 137 5.50 1.64 1.20
N THR A 138 6.02 2.49 0.31
CA THR A 138 7.31 2.30 -0.35
C THR A 138 8.40 3.17 0.29
N PHE A 139 9.66 2.70 0.28
CA PHE A 139 10.78 3.35 0.98
C PHE A 139 12.01 3.65 0.11
#